data_AF-A0A5J5IP74-F1
#
_entry.id   AF-A0A5J5IP74-F1
#
_cell.length_a   1.000
_cell.length_b   1.000
_cell.length_c   1.000
_cell.angle_alpha   90.00
_cell.angle_beta   90.00
_cell.angle_gamma   90.00
#
_symmetry.space_group_name_H-M   'P 1'
#
loop_
_entity.id
_entity.type
_entity.pdbx_description
1 polymer ?
#
loop_
_entity_poly.entity_id
_entity_poly.type
_entity_poly.pdbx_seq_one_letter_code
_entity_poly.pdbx_strand_id
1 'polypeptide(L)' 'MARFDDVDWFCDRCNSHLNYQLGFDDNKYTWKCAQCSHKNSISRDNIYATEQDFRTGGDPIGY' A
#
# COMPACT_ATOMS: atom_id res chain seq x y z
N MET A 1 8.54 -9.86 10.25
CA MET A 1 7.21 -9.44 10.72
C MET A 1 6.80 -8.29 9.84
N ALA A 2 5.55 -8.27 9.38
CA ALA A 2 5.08 -7.11 8.65
C ALA A 2 4.95 -5.94 9.65
N ARG A 3 5.15 -4.72 9.18
CA ARG A 3 4.90 -3.51 9.97
C ARG A 3 3.41 -3.28 10.15
N PHE A 4 2.62 -3.70 9.18
CA PHE A 4 1.18 -3.54 9.09
C PHE A 4 0.54 -4.89 8.74
N ASP A 5 0.39 -5.77 9.74
CA ASP A 5 -0.01 -7.18 9.53
C ASP A 5 -1.40 -7.35 8.86
N ASP A 6 -2.33 -6.40 9.08
CA ASP A 6 -3.71 -6.44 8.55
C ASP A 6 -3.95 -5.46 7.40
N VAL A 7 -2.90 -5.10 6.64
CA VAL A 7 -2.99 -4.07 5.60
C VAL A 7 -2.62 -4.61 4.22
N ASP A 8 -3.57 -4.49 3.30
CA ASP A 8 -3.38 -4.77 1.89
C ASP A 8 -2.92 -3.52 1.14
N TRP A 9 -1.74 -3.63 0.53
CA TRP A 9 -1.10 -2.61 -0.28
C TRP A 9 -1.38 -2.86 -1.76
N PHE A 10 -1.88 -1.85 -2.44
CA PHE A 10 -2.13 -1.88 -3.88
C PHE A 10 -1.25 -0.86 -4.59
N CYS A 11 -0.93 -1.11 -5.86
CA CYS A 11 -0.18 -0.17 -6.65
C CYS A 11 -1.05 1.02 -7.04
N ASP A 12 -0.63 2.24 -6.71
CA ASP A 12 -1.35 3.50 -6.99
C ASP A 12 -1.60 3.73 -8.49
N ARG A 13 -0.81 3.07 -9.36
CA ARG A 13 -0.89 3.21 -10.82
C ARG A 13 -1.63 2.10 -11.53
N CYS A 14 -1.38 0.84 -11.16
CA CYS A 14 -1.90 -0.32 -11.89
C CYS A 14 -2.80 -1.23 -11.04
N ASN A 15 -3.09 -0.82 -9.81
CA ASN A 15 -3.95 -1.53 -8.86
C ASN A 15 -3.53 -2.99 -8.57
N SER A 16 -2.25 -3.31 -8.80
CA SER A 16 -1.73 -4.65 -8.50
C SER A 16 -1.48 -4.82 -7.02
N HIS A 17 -1.75 -6.01 -6.51
CA HIS A 17 -1.55 -6.31 -5.09
C HIS A 17 -0.06 -6.45 -4.80
N LEU A 18 0.47 -5.57 -3.96
CA LEU A 18 1.89 -5.49 -3.65
C LEU A 18 2.33 -6.57 -2.66
N ASN A 19 1.46 -6.94 -1.71
CA ASN A 19 1.74 -7.97 -0.70
C ASN A 19 2.11 -9.33 -1.31
N TYR A 20 1.59 -9.65 -2.50
CA TYR A 20 1.90 -10.88 -3.23
C TYR A 20 3.15 -10.78 -4.12
N GLN A 21 3.82 -9.63 -4.18
CA GLN A 21 5.05 -9.49 -4.94
C GLN A 21 6.24 -10.09 -4.18
N LEU A 22 7.11 -10.80 -4.89
CA LEU A 22 8.25 -11.48 -4.29
C LEU A 22 9.17 -10.49 -3.57
N GLY A 23 9.39 -10.73 -2.28
CA GLY A 23 10.26 -9.90 -1.43
C GLY A 23 9.64 -8.58 -0.97
N PHE A 24 8.31 -8.40 -1.15
CA PHE A 24 7.59 -7.27 -0.58
C PHE A 24 7.86 -7.17 0.93
N ASP A 25 8.20 -5.97 1.38
CA ASP A 25 8.55 -5.67 2.76
C ASP A 25 8.05 -4.27 3.09
N ASP A 26 7.02 -4.22 3.91
CA ASP A 26 6.35 -2.98 4.32
C ASP A 26 7.14 -2.17 5.34
N ASN A 27 8.25 -2.72 5.87
CA ASN A 27 9.23 -1.97 6.65
C ASN A 27 10.08 -1.03 5.78
N LYS A 28 10.09 -1.18 4.45
CA LYS A 28 10.94 -0.38 3.54
C LYS A 28 10.37 0.99 3.19
N TYR A 29 9.24 1.39 3.80
CA TYR A 29 8.52 2.67 3.61
C TYR A 29 8.08 3.00 2.18
N THR A 30 8.63 2.33 1.18
CA THR A 30 8.31 2.48 -0.24
C THR A 30 8.53 1.14 -0.93
N TRP A 31 7.72 0.86 -1.95
CA TRP A 31 7.85 -0.34 -2.74
C TRP A 31 7.72 -0.04 -4.22
N LYS A 32 8.68 -0.52 -5.02
CA LYS A 32 8.61 -0.43 -6.48
C LYS A 32 7.79 -1.60 -7.00
N CYS A 33 6.63 -1.32 -7.58
CA CYS A 33 5.76 -2.33 -8.17
C CYS A 33 6.51 -3.13 -9.25
N ALA A 34 6.52 -4.45 -9.11
CA ALA A 34 7.16 -5.37 -10.05
C ALA A 34 6.48 -5.40 -11.42
N GLN A 35 5.19 -5.04 -11.51
CA GLN A 35 4.43 -5.06 -12.76
C GLN A 35 4.62 -3.80 -13.61
N CYS A 36 4.50 -2.61 -13.00
CA CYS A 36 4.50 -1.34 -13.74
C CYS A 36 5.67 -0.40 -13.40
N SER A 37 6.58 -0.82 -12.51
CA SER A 37 7.72 -0.04 -12.02
C SER A 37 7.38 1.25 -11.27
N HIS A 38 6.09 1.52 -10.97
CA HIS A 38 5.68 2.66 -10.16
C HIS A 38 6.17 2.49 -8.70
N LYS A 39 6.61 3.59 -8.08
CA LYS A 39 7.08 3.62 -6.70
C LYS A 39 5.91 4.04 -5.80
N ASN A 40 5.45 3.11 -4.97
CA ASN A 40 4.35 3.31 -4.03
C ASN A 40 4.91 3.67 -2.66
N SER A 41 4.16 4.47 -1.89
CA SER A 41 4.51 4.85 -0.52
C SER A 41 3.81 3.94 0.48
N ILE A 42 4.61 3.31 1.35
CA ILE A 42 4.16 2.40 2.41
C ILE A 42 4.22 3.17 3.74
N SER A 43 3.18 3.96 4.02
CA SER A 43 3.05 4.76 5.24
C SER A 43 1.67 4.59 5.85
N ARG A 44 1.57 4.74 7.17
CA ARG A 44 0.28 4.81 7.87
C ARG A 44 -0.64 5.90 7.34
N ASP A 45 -0.05 6.96 6.78
CA ASP A 45 -0.79 8.06 6.17
C ASP A 45 -1.50 7.65 4.86
N ASN A 46 -1.24 6.44 4.35
CA ASN A 46 -1.86 5.86 3.16
C ASN A 46 -2.71 4.62 3.49
N ILE A 47 -3.08 4.41 4.75
CA ILE A 47 -3.92 3.29 5.16
C ILE A 47 -5.33 3.83 5.36
N TYR A 48 -6.31 3.24 4.66
CA TYR A 48 -7.70 3.67 4.69
C TYR A 48 -8.60 2.48 5.06
N ALA A 49 -9.79 2.76 5.60
CA ALA A 49 -10.73 1.71 5.96
C ALA A 49 -11.24 0.95 4.74
N THR A 50 -11.38 1.65 3.61
CA THR A 50 -11.83 1.07 2.33
C THR A 50 -11.11 1.70 1.14
N GLU A 51 -11.14 1.00 0.00
CA GLU A 51 -10.69 1.56 -1.28
C GLU A 51 -11.51 2.78 -1.69
N GLN A 52 -12.80 2.82 -1.33
CA GLN A 52 -13.65 3.97 -1.61
C GLN A 52 -13.13 5.22 -0.89
N ASP A 53 -12.80 5.12 0.40
CA ASP A 53 -12.26 6.24 1.18
C ASP A 53 -10.96 6.76 0.57
N PHE A 54 -10.06 5.88 0.14
CA PHE A 54 -8.85 6.28 -0.58
C PHE A 54 -9.17 7.08 -1.85
N ARG A 55 -10.11 6.59 -2.68
CA ARG A 55 -10.45 7.20 -3.97
C ARG A 55 -11.24 8.49 -3.85
N THR A 56 -12.03 8.66 -2.79
CA THR A 56 -12.83 9.87 -2.56
C THR A 56 -12.11 10.91 -1.70
N GLY A 57 -10.89 10.61 -1.24
CA GLY A 57 -10.10 11.53 -0.41
C GLY A 57 -10.57 11.59 1.04
N GLY A 58 -11.05 10.46 1.58
CA GLY A 58 -11.32 10.28 3.00
C GLY A 58 -10.05 10.36 3.84
N ASP A 59 -10.22 10.32 5.16
CA ASP A 59 -9.09 10.38 6.09
C ASP A 59 -8.44 9.00 6.27
N PRO A 60 -7.10 8.93 6.39
CA PRO A 60 -6.42 7.69 6.77
C PRO A 60 -6.88 7.20 8.14
N ILE A 61 -6.95 5.88 8.32
CA ILE A 61 -7.19 5.30 9.63
C ILE A 61 -5.93 5.48 10.47
N GLY A 62 -6.08 6.04 11.67
CA GLY A 62 -4.97 6.36 12.57
C GLY A 62 -4.29 5.12 13.14
N TYR A 63 -3.43 4.49 12.33
CA TYR A 63 -2.59 3.34 12.68
C TYR A 63 -1.44 3.71 13.64
#